data_AF-A0A2V5KT68-F1
#
_entry.id   AF-A0A2V5KT68-F1
#
_cell.length_a   1.000
_cell.length_b   1.000
_cell.length_c   1.000
_cell.angle_alpha   90.00
_cell.angle_beta   90.00
_cell.angle_gamma   90.00
#
_symmetry.space_group_name_H-M   'P 1'
#
loop_
_entity.id
_entity.type
_entity.pdbx_description
1 polymer ?
#
loop_
_entity_poly.entity_id
_entity_poly.type
_entity_poly.pdbx_seq_one_letter_code
_entity_poly.pdbx_strand_id
1 'polypeptide(L)'
;MSTQVGIGKSIHRNPKIAASQAVEMALKTGAIEKADFVFMFSSVGYDQKTIVKYVYDFFGGAPLCGCSAEGTIAGWETDESNFSVVVMAIRSD
;
A
#
# COMPACT_ATOMS: atom_id res chain seq x y z
N MET A 1 22.93 -10.12 -1.28
CA MET A 1 21.98 -9.30 -2.04
C MET A 1 20.68 -10.05 -2.24
N SER A 2 19.75 -9.88 -1.31
CA SER A 2 18.39 -10.41 -1.36
C SER A 2 17.41 -9.25 -1.22
N THR A 3 16.58 -9.06 -2.24
CA THR A 3 15.45 -8.13 -2.17
C THR A 3 14.22 -8.86 -1.63
N GLN A 4 13.63 -8.34 -0.56
CA GLN A 4 12.34 -8.80 -0.04
C GLN A 4 11.24 -7.90 -0.59
N VAL A 5 10.14 -8.51 -1.02
CA VAL A 5 8.98 -7.80 -1.56
C VAL A 5 7.71 -8.36 -0.94
N GLY A 6 6.86 -7.48 -0.44
CA GLY A 6 5.55 -7.82 0.08
C GLY A 6 4.48 -6.92 -0.52
N ILE A 7 3.29 -7.48 -0.76
CA ILE A 7 2.15 -6.76 -1.33
C ILE A 7 0.99 -6.85 -0.34
N GLY A 8 0.23 -5.75 -0.22
CA GLY A 8 -0.98 -5.71 0.59
C GLY A 8 -2.06 -4.86 -0.04
N LYS A 9 -3.32 -5.22 0.21
CA LYS A 9 -4.50 -4.56 -0.32
C LYS A 9 -5.53 -4.32 0.78
N SER A 10 -6.32 -3.26 0.65
CA SER A 10 -7.58 -3.11 1.39
C SER A 10 -8.63 -2.36 0.57
N ILE A 11 -9.89 -2.73 0.78
CA ILE A 11 -11.08 -2.09 0.17
C ILE A 11 -11.92 -1.31 1.19
N HIS A 12 -11.38 -1.09 2.39
CA HIS A 12 -12.13 -0.50 3.47
C HIS A 12 -12.39 0.99 3.22
N ARG A 13 -13.64 1.47 3.35
CA ARG A 13 -13.98 2.87 3.03
C ARG A 13 -13.27 3.91 3.90
N ASN A 14 -13.00 3.58 5.17
CA ASN A 14 -12.23 4.45 6.05
C ASN A 14 -10.73 4.39 5.67
N PRO A 15 -10.10 5.52 5.27
CA PRO A 15 -8.74 5.52 4.74
C PRO A 15 -7.69 5.09 5.78
N LYS A 16 -7.90 5.38 7.07
CA LYS A 16 -6.96 4.96 8.11
C LYS A 16 -6.95 3.44 8.26
N ILE A 17 -8.13 2.83 8.29
CA ILE A 17 -8.27 1.36 8.39
C ILE A 17 -7.72 0.70 7.11
N ALA A 18 -8.03 1.27 5.94
CA ALA A 18 -7.55 0.76 4.67
C ALA A 18 -6.02 0.76 4.59
N ALA A 19 -5.39 1.88 4.95
CA ALA A 19 -3.94 2.00 4.99
C ALA A 19 -3.33 1.01 5.98
N SER A 20 -3.85 0.89 7.21
CA SER A 20 -3.32 -0.04 8.23
C SER A 20 -3.34 -1.48 7.71
N GLN A 21 -4.48 -1.93 7.18
CA GLN A 21 -4.65 -3.28 6.66
C GLN A 21 -3.72 -3.57 5.48
N ALA A 22 -3.62 -2.63 4.52
CA ALA A 22 -2.75 -2.81 3.36
C ALA A 22 -1.27 -2.86 3.76
N VAL A 23 -0.84 -2.00 4.68
CA VAL A 23 0.54 -1.95 5.21
C VAL A 23 0.87 -3.23 5.98
N GLU A 24 0.02 -3.62 6.94
CA GLU A 24 0.21 -4.84 7.74
C GLU A 24 0.28 -6.09 6.84
N MET A 25 -0.59 -6.17 5.83
CA MET A 25 -0.57 -7.26 4.87
C MET A 25 0.74 -7.27 4.06
N ALA A 26 1.21 -6.13 3.56
CA ALA A 26 2.45 -6.06 2.79
C ALA A 26 3.68 -6.44 3.60
N LEU A 27 3.80 -5.94 4.84
CA LEU A 27 4.90 -6.31 5.73
C LEU A 27 4.89 -7.81 6.03
N LYS A 28 3.70 -8.37 6.28
CA LYS A 28 3.54 -9.80 6.55
C LYS A 28 3.87 -10.68 5.34
N THR A 29 3.38 -10.35 4.15
CA THR A 29 3.60 -11.17 2.94
C THR A 29 5.06 -11.15 2.48
N GLY A 30 5.76 -10.03 2.69
CA GLY A 30 7.18 -9.92 2.35
C GLY A 30 8.15 -10.39 3.45
N ALA A 31 7.64 -10.75 4.64
CA ALA A 31 8.45 -10.93 5.85
C ALA A 31 9.39 -9.72 6.10
N ILE A 32 8.86 -8.51 5.88
CA ILE A 32 9.57 -7.23 5.98
C ILE A 32 9.23 -6.60 7.32
N GLU A 33 10.24 -6.27 8.13
CA GLU A 33 10.05 -5.50 9.36
C GLU A 33 10.01 -3.99 9.08
N LYS A 34 10.85 -3.53 8.15
CA LYS A 34 10.95 -2.13 7.72
C LYS A 34 11.19 -2.07 6.21
N ALA A 35 10.38 -1.29 5.51
CA ALA A 35 10.53 -1.05 4.08
C ALA A 35 11.58 0.06 3.83
N ASP A 36 12.38 -0.13 2.79
CA ASP A 36 13.29 0.91 2.27
C ASP A 36 12.62 1.73 1.17
N PHE A 37 11.63 1.15 0.49
CA PHE A 37 10.84 1.81 -0.55
C PHE A 37 9.43 1.23 -0.62
N VAL A 38 8.46 2.06 -1.00
CA VAL A 38 7.05 1.67 -1.11
C VAL A 38 6.46 2.16 -2.44
N PHE A 39 5.80 1.26 -3.16
CA PHE A 39 4.83 1.64 -4.19
C PHE A 39 3.42 1.65 -3.61
N MET A 40 2.62 2.64 -3.99
CA MET A 40 1.22 2.78 -3.59
C MET A 40 0.33 3.10 -4.78
N PHE A 41 -0.82 2.43 -4.86
CA PHE A 41 -1.87 2.72 -5.82
C PHE A 41 -3.20 2.79 -5.08
N SER A 42 -3.91 3.92 -5.20
CA SER A 42 -5.21 4.13 -4.55
C SER A 42 -6.28 4.47 -5.57
N SER A 43 -7.49 3.95 -5.38
CA SER A 43 -8.59 4.38 -6.22
C SER A 43 -9.07 5.80 -5.86
N VAL A 44 -9.68 6.47 -6.84
CA VAL A 44 -10.03 7.91 -6.76
C VAL A 44 -11.04 8.28 -5.68
N GLY A 45 -11.78 7.32 -5.10
CA GLY A 45 -12.79 7.62 -4.08
C GLY A 45 -12.24 7.98 -2.69
N TYR A 46 -10.95 7.76 -2.42
CA TYR A 46 -10.31 8.29 -1.21
C TYR A 46 -9.95 9.78 -1.34
N ASP A 47 -9.95 10.50 -0.22
CA ASP A 47 -9.17 11.73 -0.13
C ASP A 47 -7.68 11.38 -0.24
N GLN A 48 -7.08 11.70 -1.40
CA GLN A 48 -5.74 11.22 -1.76
C GLN A 48 -4.67 11.71 -0.79
N LYS A 49 -4.79 12.95 -0.29
CA LYS A 49 -3.85 13.49 0.71
C LYS A 49 -3.87 12.68 2.00
N THR A 50 -5.06 12.32 2.46
CA THR A 50 -5.26 11.57 3.70
C THR A 50 -4.75 10.13 3.59
N ILE A 51 -5.10 9.40 2.52
CA ILE A 51 -4.67 8.00 2.36
C ILE A 51 -3.16 7.90 2.16
N VAL A 52 -2.55 8.78 1.35
CA VAL A 52 -1.09 8.84 1.16
C VAL A 52 -0.40 9.12 2.49
N LYS A 53 -0.91 10.07 3.28
CA LYS A 53 -0.36 10.38 4.60
C LYS A 53 -0.37 9.15 5.52
N TYR A 54 -1.49 8.43 5.61
CA TYR A 54 -1.56 7.26 6.48
C TYR A 54 -0.62 6.14 6.04
N VAL A 55 -0.55 5.85 4.75
CA VAL A 55 0.38 4.82 4.24
C VAL A 55 1.83 5.21 4.51
N TYR A 56 2.21 6.47 4.25
CA TYR A 56 3.55 6.98 4.53
C TYR A 56 3.90 6.88 6.03
N ASP A 57 2.99 7.32 6.91
CA ASP A 57 3.20 7.29 8.36
C ASP A 57 3.31 5.84 8.88
N PHE A 58 2.47 4.91 8.40
CA PHE A 58 2.49 3.50 8.84
C PHE A 58 3.71 2.72 8.33
N PHE A 59 4.30 3.10 7.21
CA PHE A 59 5.61 2.60 6.79
C PHE A 59 6.79 3.33 7.46
N GLY A 60 6.53 4.19 8.45
CA GLY A 60 7.59 4.89 9.19
C GLY A 60 8.34 5.93 8.36
N GLY A 61 7.69 6.49 7.33
CA GLY A 61 8.26 7.52 6.46
C GLY A 61 9.19 6.99 5.36
N ALA A 62 9.10 5.71 5.00
CA ALA A 62 9.81 5.18 3.84
C ALA A 62 9.43 5.96 2.57
N PRO A 63 10.39 6.23 1.65
CA PRO A 63 10.10 6.85 0.36
C PRO A 63 8.95 6.14 -0.35
N LEU A 64 7.95 6.91 -0.74
CA LEU A 64 6.70 6.42 -1.30
C LEU A 64 6.50 7.01 -2.70
N CYS A 65 6.25 6.14 -3.67
CA CYS A 65 5.94 6.52 -5.05
C CYS A 65 4.65 5.82 -5.50
N GLY A 66 3.90 6.43 -6.42
CA GLY A 66 2.61 5.91 -6.80
C GLY A 66 1.74 6.85 -7.61
N CYS A 67 0.50 6.45 -7.79
CA CYS A 67 -0.54 7.27 -8.39
C CYS A 67 -1.94 6.87 -7.91
N SER A 68 -2.91 7.74 -8.20
CA SER A 68 -4.33 7.40 -8.11
C SER A 68 -4.82 6.81 -9.44
N ALA A 69 -5.79 5.90 -9.39
CA ALA A 69 -6.40 5.27 -10.56
C ALA A 69 -7.91 5.01 -10.35
N GLU A 70 -8.64 4.60 -11.39
CA GLU A 70 -10.05 4.18 -11.24
C GLU A 70 -10.17 2.81 -10.56
N GLY A 71 -9.14 1.98 -10.66
CA GLY A 71 -9.05 0.68 -10.01
C GLY A 71 -7.62 0.33 -9.63
N THR A 72 -7.45 -0.80 -8.95
CA THR A 72 -6.16 -1.28 -8.47
C THR A 72 -5.94 -2.74 -8.84
N ILE A 73 -4.69 -3.14 -9.04
CA ILE A 73 -4.30 -4.51 -9.32
C ILE A 73 -3.29 -4.95 -8.27
N ALA A 74 -3.63 -6.03 -7.54
CA ALA A 74 -2.67 -6.79 -6.77
C ALA A 74 -2.24 -8.02 -7.59
N GLY A 75 -1.10 -8.64 -7.28
CA GLY A 75 -0.58 -9.76 -8.07
C GLY A 75 -1.52 -10.97 -8.19
N TRP A 76 -2.57 -11.05 -7.36
CA TRP A 76 -3.55 -12.14 -7.32
C TRP A 76 -5.01 -11.69 -7.60
N GLU A 77 -5.29 -10.38 -7.70
CA GLU A 77 -6.66 -9.90 -7.89
C GLU A 77 -6.72 -8.49 -8.47
N THR A 78 -7.84 -8.16 -9.09
CA THR A 78 -8.17 -6.82 -9.57
C THR A 78 -9.34 -6.25 -8.77
N ASP A 79 -9.39 -4.92 -8.64
CA ASP A 79 -10.47 -4.23 -7.96
C ASP A 79 -10.81 -2.90 -8.65
N GLU A 80 -12.05 -2.78 -9.11
CA GLU A 80 -12.57 -1.59 -9.76
C GLU A 80 -13.49 -0.77 -8.83
N SER A 81 -13.43 -1.04 -7.52
CA SER A 81 -14.21 -0.28 -6.54
C SER A 81 -13.59 1.09 -6.28
N ASN A 82 -14.46 2.07 -6.05
CA ASN A 82 -14.07 3.44 -5.68
C ASN A 82 -13.22 3.52 -4.39
N PHE A 83 -13.16 2.47 -3.58
CA PHE A 83 -12.35 2.39 -2.37
C PHE A 83 -11.50 1.13 -2.39
N SER A 84 -10.30 1.24 -2.97
CA SER A 84 -9.28 0.20 -2.98
C SER A 84 -7.89 0.84 -2.90
N VAL A 85 -7.02 0.29 -2.06
CA VAL A 85 -5.62 0.70 -1.94
C VAL A 85 -4.76 -0.54 -1.99
N VAL A 86 -3.71 -0.49 -2.81
CA VAL A 86 -2.68 -1.53 -2.93
C VAL A 86 -1.34 -0.90 -2.64
N VAL A 87 -0.54 -1.56 -1.82
CA VAL A 87 0.83 -1.16 -1.51
C VAL A 87 1.79 -2.31 -1.75
N MET A 88 3.00 -2.00 -2.19
CA MET A 88 4.12 -2.93 -2.31
C MET A 88 5.29 -2.38 -1.49
N ALA A 89 5.67 -3.12 -0.46
CA ALA A 89 6.82 -2.83 0.37
C ALA A 89 8.05 -3.56 -0.19
N ILE A 90 9.17 -2.84 -0.28
CA ILE A 90 10.44 -3.36 -0.77
C ILE A 90 11.51 -3.11 0.29
N ARG A 91 12.31 -4.14 0.58
CA ARG A 91 13.52 -4.04 1.40
C ARG A 91 14.69 -4.66 0.64
N SER A 92 15.84 -4.00 0.63
CA SER A 92 17.05 -4.51 0.00
C SER A 92 18.24 -4.35 0.94
N ASP A 93 19.15 -5.33 0.93
CA ASP A 93 20.42 -5.32 1.65
C ASP A 93 21.53 -4.56 0.90
#